data_AF-Q9JQM2-F1
#
_entry.id   AF-Q9JQM2-F1
#
_cell.length_a   1.000
_cell.length_b   1.000
_cell.length_c   1.000
_cell.angle_alpha   90.00
_cell.angle_beta   90.00
_cell.angle_gamma   90.00
#
_symmetry.space_group_name_H-M   'P 1'
#
loop_
_entity.id
_entity.type
_entity.pdbx_description
1 polymer ?
#
loop_
_entity_poly.entity_id
_entity_poly.type
_entity_poly.pdbx_seq_one_letter_code
_entity_poly.pdbx_strand_id
1 'polypeptide(L)'
;MANLVKTFLLGELVKGMGVTLKNFFARKDTIYFPEEKTPQSVRFRGLHAQRRYPNGEERCIACKLCEAVCPAMAINIESEEREDGTRRTKRYDIDLTKCIFCGFCEEACPTDAIVETHIFEYHGEKKGDLHMTKPILLAIGDKYEAEIAKRKAADAPYR
;
A
#
# COMPACT_ATOMS: atom_id res chain seq x y z
N MET A 1 19.74 -41.95 -9.16
CA MET A 1 21.18 -41.70 -8.93
C MET A 1 21.52 -40.21 -8.89
N ALA A 2 21.18 -39.42 -9.93
CA ALA A 2 21.54 -37.98 -9.97
C ALA A 2 21.08 -37.15 -8.77
N ASN A 3 19.84 -37.35 -8.28
CA ASN A 3 19.34 -36.65 -7.09
C ASN A 3 20.09 -37.07 -5.82
N LEU A 4 20.41 -38.36 -5.68
CA LEU A 4 21.18 -38.88 -4.54
C LEU A 4 22.56 -38.20 -4.48
N VAL A 5 23.25 -38.10 -5.63
CA VAL A 5 24.55 -37.43 -5.73
C VAL A 5 24.46 -35.95 -5.36
N LYS A 6 23.43 -35.22 -5.83
CA LYS A 6 23.23 -33.81 -5.45
C LYS A 6 23.00 -33.62 -3.96
N THR A 7 22.21 -34.51 -3.34
CA THR A 7 21.91 -34.46 -1.91
C THR A 7 23.16 -34.78 -1.07
N PHE A 8 23.92 -35.83 -1.41
CA PHE A 8 25.12 -36.21 -0.66
C PHE A 8 26.29 -35.23 -0.85
N LEU A 9 26.50 -34.71 -2.06
CA LEU A 9 27.55 -33.72 -2.33
C LEU A 9 27.16 -32.30 -1.86
N LEU A 10 25.94 -32.11 -1.33
CA LEU A 10 25.47 -30.83 -0.78
C LEU A 10 25.71 -29.67 -1.76
N GLY A 11 25.62 -29.92 -3.07
CA GLY A 11 26.01 -28.94 -4.09
C GLY A 11 25.19 -27.64 -4.01
N GLU A 12 23.90 -27.74 -3.67
CA GLU A 12 23.02 -26.58 -3.43
C GLU A 12 23.45 -25.78 -2.20
N LEU A 13 23.97 -26.43 -1.14
CA LEU A 13 24.50 -25.76 0.04
C LEU A 13 25.76 -24.97 -0.31
N VAL A 14 26.71 -25.58 -1.01
CA VAL A 14 27.95 -24.92 -1.44
C VAL A 14 27.64 -23.72 -2.34
N LYS A 15 26.69 -23.87 -3.27
CA LYS A 15 26.21 -22.77 -4.12
C LYS A 15 25.60 -21.63 -3.29
N GLY A 16 24.76 -21.96 -2.30
CA GLY A 16 24.22 -20.99 -1.34
C GLY A 16 25.31 -20.27 -0.54
N MET A 17 26.26 -21.03 0.01
CA MET A 17 27.40 -20.49 0.76
C MET A 17 28.29 -19.57 -0.10
N GLY A 18 28.47 -19.88 -1.38
CA GLY A 18 29.20 -19.02 -2.32
C GLY A 18 28.53 -17.65 -2.50
N VAL A 19 27.20 -17.60 -2.55
CA VAL A 19 26.44 -16.33 -2.57
C VAL A 19 26.61 -15.59 -1.25
N THR A 20 26.54 -16.27 -0.11
CA THR A 20 26.79 -15.67 1.21
C THR A 20 28.20 -15.08 1.30
N LEU A 21 29.22 -15.82 0.88
CA LEU A 21 30.62 -15.36 0.91
C LEU A 21 30.82 -14.15 -0.01
N LYS A 22 30.20 -14.14 -1.20
CA LYS A 22 30.21 -13.00 -2.11
C LYS A 22 29.61 -11.74 -1.47
N ASN A 23 28.46 -11.88 -0.81
CA ASN A 23 27.80 -10.75 -0.13
C ASN A 23 28.54 -10.31 1.14
N PHE A 24 29.24 -11.21 1.83
CA PHE A 24 30.03 -10.89 3.01
C PHE A 24 31.16 -9.89 2.70
N PHE A 25 31.82 -10.04 1.55
CA PHE A 25 32.89 -9.14 1.08
C PHE A 25 32.39 -8.01 0.17
N ALA A 26 31.09 -7.95 -0.15
CA ALA A 26 30.53 -6.84 -0.91
C ALA A 26 30.55 -5.55 -0.09
N ARG A 27 30.63 -4.40 -0.79
CA ARG A 27 30.43 -3.10 -0.15
C ARG A 27 28.97 -3.00 0.30
N LYS A 28 28.72 -2.37 1.45
CA LYS A 28 27.35 -2.10 1.91
C LYS A 28 26.84 -0.86 1.19
N ASP A 29 25.68 -0.98 0.56
CA ASP A 29 24.97 0.19 0.03
C ASP A 29 24.26 0.88 1.20
N THR A 30 24.78 2.02 1.62
CA THR A 30 24.25 2.82 2.74
C THR A 30 23.98 4.24 2.27
N ILE A 31 22.92 4.84 2.80
CA ILE A 31 22.54 6.24 2.59
C ILE A 31 22.44 6.95 3.94
N TYR A 32 22.65 8.27 3.96
CA TYR A 32 22.46 9.07 5.17
C TYR A 32 20.99 9.47 5.29
N PHE A 33 20.20 8.67 5.99
CA PHE A 33 18.80 9.02 6.28
C PHE A 33 18.76 9.95 7.51
N PRO A 34 18.01 11.07 7.50
CA PRO A 34 16.94 11.42 6.55
C PRO A 34 17.35 12.32 5.36
N GLU A 35 18.60 12.78 5.27
CA GLU A 35 19.06 13.75 4.26
C GLU A 35 19.03 13.18 2.83
N GLU A 36 19.37 11.90 2.70
CA GLU A 36 19.34 11.11 1.48
C GLU A 36 18.25 10.03 1.60
N LYS A 37 17.46 9.88 0.54
CA LYS A 37 16.40 8.85 0.47
C LYS A 37 16.64 7.95 -0.72
N THR A 38 16.32 6.67 -0.56
CA THR A 38 16.34 5.71 -1.68
C THR A 38 15.35 6.14 -2.77
N PRO A 39 15.68 5.97 -4.06
CA PRO A 39 14.74 6.24 -5.13
C PRO A 39 13.49 5.37 -4.98
N GLN A 40 12.33 5.99 -4.95
CA GLN A 40 11.05 5.29 -4.85
C GLN A 40 10.47 4.99 -6.23
N SER A 41 9.91 3.80 -6.39
CA SER A 41 9.13 3.47 -7.58
C SER A 41 7.79 4.22 -7.59
N VAL A 42 7.21 4.38 -8.77
CA VAL A 42 5.85 4.95 -8.93
C VAL A 42 4.76 4.04 -8.34
N ARG A 43 5.09 2.75 -8.13
CA ARG A 43 4.22 1.68 -7.60
C ARG A 43 4.38 1.46 -6.09
N PHE A 44 5.09 2.36 -5.40
CA PHE A 44 5.31 2.21 -3.96
C PHE A 44 3.97 2.19 -3.20
N ARG A 45 3.83 1.24 -2.27
CA ARG A 45 2.63 1.01 -1.46
C ARG A 45 2.83 1.57 -0.05
N GLY A 46 2.40 2.80 0.19
CA GLY A 46 2.56 3.50 1.46
C GLY A 46 1.23 3.83 2.15
N LEU A 47 1.19 4.99 2.81
CA LEU A 47 0.03 5.46 3.54
C LEU A 47 -1.20 5.55 2.63
N HIS A 48 -2.34 5.08 3.13
CA HIS A 48 -3.57 5.05 2.35
C HIS A 48 -4.18 6.46 2.23
N ALA A 49 -4.82 6.76 1.11
CA ALA A 49 -5.53 8.01 0.88
C ALA A 49 -6.85 7.75 0.14
N GLN A 50 -7.89 8.51 0.49
CA GLN A 50 -9.14 8.53 -0.26
C GLN A 50 -9.22 9.73 -1.18
N ARG A 51 -9.56 9.49 -2.44
CA ARG A 51 -9.57 10.50 -3.48
C ARG A 51 -10.96 11.08 -3.71
N ARG A 52 -10.97 12.32 -4.19
CA ARG A 52 -12.18 13.01 -4.68
C ARG A 52 -12.17 13.12 -6.20
N TYR A 53 -13.34 13.31 -6.78
CA TYR A 53 -13.50 13.77 -8.15
C TYR A 53 -13.19 15.29 -8.21
N PRO A 54 -12.92 15.84 -9.42
CA PRO A 54 -12.69 17.28 -9.58
C PRO A 54 -13.85 18.17 -9.12
N ASN A 55 -15.08 17.63 -9.04
CA ASN A 55 -16.25 18.33 -8.50
C ASN A 55 -16.30 18.38 -6.96
N GLY A 56 -15.31 17.78 -6.27
CA GLY A 56 -15.23 17.71 -4.81
C GLY A 56 -15.96 16.53 -4.17
N GLU A 57 -16.70 15.74 -4.94
CA GLU A 57 -17.35 14.53 -4.41
C GLU A 57 -16.33 13.43 -4.14
N GLU A 58 -16.52 12.68 -3.05
CA GLU A 58 -15.72 11.50 -2.80
C GLU A 58 -15.97 10.43 -3.87
N ARG A 59 -14.90 9.73 -4.27
CA ARG A 59 -15.01 8.67 -5.27
C ARG A 59 -15.61 7.37 -4.73
N CYS A 60 -15.62 7.19 -3.41
CA CYS A 60 -16.09 5.94 -2.82
C CYS A 60 -17.61 5.77 -2.98
N ILE A 61 -18.04 4.62 -3.49
CA ILE A 61 -19.45 4.25 -3.70
C ILE A 61 -19.96 3.22 -2.68
N ALA A 62 -19.20 3.02 -1.60
CA ALA A 62 -19.50 2.07 -0.53
C ALA A 62 -19.87 0.65 -1.03
N CYS A 63 -19.21 0.15 -2.09
CA CYS A 63 -19.44 -1.19 -2.62
C CYS A 63 -18.88 -2.32 -1.72
N LYS A 64 -18.06 -1.96 -0.72
CA LYS A 64 -17.41 -2.86 0.24
C LYS A 64 -16.48 -3.92 -0.36
N LEU A 65 -16.08 -3.79 -1.62
CA LEU A 65 -15.09 -4.70 -2.24
C LEU A 65 -13.72 -4.64 -1.55
N CYS A 66 -13.27 -3.44 -1.17
CA CYS A 66 -12.00 -3.28 -0.46
C CYS A 66 -12.02 -3.87 0.96
N GLU A 67 -13.16 -3.85 1.64
CA GLU A 67 -13.36 -4.56 2.91
C GLU A 67 -13.33 -6.08 2.71
N ALA A 68 -14.05 -6.59 1.72
CA ALA A 68 -14.13 -8.02 1.42
C ALA A 68 -12.80 -8.62 0.94
N VAL A 69 -11.99 -7.86 0.19
CA VAL A 69 -10.70 -8.34 -0.35
C VAL A 69 -9.56 -8.26 0.67
N CYS A 70 -9.74 -7.55 1.80
CA CYS A 70 -8.65 -7.29 2.73
C CYS A 70 -8.25 -8.57 3.49
N PRO A 71 -7.05 -9.15 3.24
CA PRO A 71 -6.64 -10.40 3.90
C PRO A 71 -6.38 -10.21 5.40
N ALA A 72 -6.05 -8.99 5.82
CA ALA A 72 -5.77 -8.65 7.21
C ALA A 72 -7.03 -8.20 7.98
N MET A 73 -8.20 -8.13 7.34
CA MET A 73 -9.45 -7.60 7.92
C MET A 73 -9.23 -6.23 8.61
N ALA A 74 -8.44 -5.37 7.96
CA ALA A 74 -8.03 -4.08 8.48
C ALA A 74 -9.02 -2.95 8.15
N ILE A 75 -9.96 -3.19 7.24
CA ILE A 75 -10.87 -2.19 6.69
C ILE A 75 -12.28 -2.45 7.23
N ASN A 76 -12.99 -1.40 7.66
CA ASN A 76 -14.39 -1.46 8.06
C ASN A 76 -15.18 -0.33 7.38
N ILE A 77 -16.26 -0.68 6.67
CA ILE A 77 -17.04 0.28 5.88
C ILE A 77 -18.52 0.19 6.26
N GLU A 78 -19.11 1.34 6.59
CA GLU A 78 -20.56 1.50 6.74
C GLU A 78 -21.10 2.36 5.60
N SER A 79 -22.22 1.91 5.00
CA SER A 79 -22.88 2.59 3.89
C SER A 79 -24.20 3.20 4.35
N GLU A 80 -24.55 4.35 3.79
CA GLU A 80 -25.85 5.00 3.94
C GLU A 80 -26.41 5.42 2.58
N GLU A 81 -27.72 5.60 2.50
CA GLU A 81 -28.40 6.13 1.32
C GLU A 81 -28.53 7.65 1.46
N ARG A 82 -28.14 8.38 0.41
CA ARG A 82 -28.26 9.84 0.33
C ARG A 82 -29.67 10.23 -0.16
N GLU A 83 -30.03 11.50 -0.05
CA GLU A 83 -31.29 12.07 -0.53
C GLU A 83 -31.57 11.81 -2.02
N ASP A 84 -30.52 11.62 -2.84
CA ASP A 84 -30.63 11.28 -4.27
C ASP A 84 -30.88 9.78 -4.54
N GLY A 85 -31.05 8.97 -3.49
CA GLY A 85 -31.19 7.51 -3.57
C GLY A 85 -29.88 6.77 -3.85
N THR A 86 -28.75 7.48 -3.93
CA THR A 86 -27.45 6.83 -4.16
C THR A 86 -26.83 6.35 -2.86
N ARG A 87 -26.18 5.18 -2.91
CA ARG A 87 -25.45 4.62 -1.77
C ARG A 87 -24.08 5.27 -1.64
N ARG A 88 -23.76 5.79 -0.45
CA ARG A 88 -22.49 6.47 -0.13
C ARG A 88 -21.88 5.97 1.18
N THR A 89 -20.61 6.30 1.40
CA THR A 89 -19.92 5.85 2.62
C THR A 89 -20.27 6.75 3.78
N LYS A 90 -20.77 6.17 4.88
CA LYS A 90 -20.92 6.89 6.15
C LYS A 90 -19.61 6.84 6.94
N ARG A 91 -19.05 5.63 7.01
CA ARG A 91 -17.83 5.32 7.75
C ARG A 91 -16.90 4.53 6.86
N TYR A 92 -15.62 4.86 6.92
CA TYR A 92 -14.57 4.12 6.25
C TYR A 92 -13.34 4.22 7.14
N ASP A 93 -13.00 3.12 7.82
CA ASP A 93 -11.87 3.07 8.72
C ASP A 93 -10.84 2.05 8.23
N ILE A 94 -9.56 2.38 8.36
CA ILE A 94 -8.44 1.49 8.10
C ILE A 94 -7.54 1.44 9.33
N ASP A 95 -7.36 0.25 9.87
CA ASP A 95 -6.40 -0.01 10.95
C ASP A 95 -5.02 -0.31 10.36
N LEU A 96 -4.12 0.68 10.34
CA LEU A 96 -2.77 0.50 9.82
C LEU A 96 -1.88 -0.39 10.71
N THR A 97 -2.31 -0.70 11.94
CA THR A 97 -1.61 -1.70 12.77
C THR A 97 -1.86 -3.12 12.28
N LYS A 98 -2.95 -3.33 11.51
CA LYS A 98 -3.29 -4.60 10.86
C LYS A 98 -2.91 -4.62 9.38
N CYS A 99 -2.92 -3.47 8.72
CA CYS A 99 -2.65 -3.38 7.29
C CYS A 99 -1.26 -3.95 6.95
N ILE A 100 -1.22 -4.85 5.97
CA ILE A 100 0.02 -5.47 5.46
C ILE A 100 0.51 -4.85 4.14
N PHE A 101 -0.07 -3.72 3.72
CA PHE A 101 0.29 -2.99 2.49
C PHE A 101 0.34 -3.87 1.23
N CYS A 102 -0.61 -4.82 1.13
CA CYS A 102 -0.74 -5.69 -0.04
C CYS A 102 -1.31 -4.95 -1.27
N GLY A 103 -2.05 -3.86 -1.03
CA GLY A 103 -2.67 -3.04 -2.05
C GLY A 103 -3.81 -3.64 -2.87
N PHE A 104 -4.35 -4.79 -2.46
CA PHE A 104 -5.56 -5.34 -3.05
C PHE A 104 -6.77 -4.43 -2.89
N CYS A 105 -6.80 -3.58 -1.86
CA CYS A 105 -7.89 -2.61 -1.68
C CYS A 105 -7.92 -1.57 -2.80
N GLU A 106 -6.76 -1.11 -3.29
CA GLU A 106 -6.65 -0.20 -4.43
C GLU A 106 -7.01 -0.91 -5.73
N GLU A 107 -6.49 -2.11 -5.96
CA GLU A 107 -6.75 -2.90 -7.17
C GLU A 107 -8.22 -3.29 -7.32
N ALA A 108 -8.89 -3.62 -6.20
CA ALA A 108 -10.30 -3.97 -6.20
C ALA A 108 -11.24 -2.76 -6.31
N CYS A 109 -10.73 -1.53 -6.22
CA CYS A 109 -11.58 -0.34 -6.18
C CYS A 109 -12.04 0.07 -7.59
N PRO A 110 -13.35 -0.05 -7.93
CA PRO A 110 -13.82 0.22 -9.29
C PRO A 110 -13.81 1.71 -9.65
N THR A 111 -13.84 2.59 -8.65
CA THR A 111 -13.90 4.04 -8.82
C THR A 111 -12.58 4.75 -8.50
N ASP A 112 -11.52 3.97 -8.25
CA ASP A 112 -10.21 4.50 -7.85
C ASP A 112 -10.30 5.45 -6.64
N ALA A 113 -11.09 5.03 -5.64
CA ALA A 113 -11.38 5.82 -4.45
C ALA A 113 -10.32 5.68 -3.36
N ILE A 114 -9.87 4.45 -3.09
CA ILE A 114 -8.80 4.18 -2.12
C ILE A 114 -7.51 3.90 -2.89
N VAL A 115 -6.42 4.56 -2.50
CA VAL A 115 -5.09 4.39 -3.11
C VAL A 115 -4.02 4.28 -2.04
N GLU A 116 -2.96 3.55 -2.33
CA GLU A 116 -1.73 3.57 -1.54
C GLU A 116 -0.80 4.65 -2.08
N THR A 117 -0.43 5.59 -1.23
CA THR A 117 0.43 6.72 -1.62
C THR A 117 1.91 6.34 -1.53
N HIS A 118 2.76 7.28 -1.89
CA HIS A 118 4.21 7.16 -1.77
C HIS A 118 4.76 7.52 -0.38
N ILE A 119 3.87 7.92 0.53
CA ILE A 119 4.22 8.40 1.87
C ILE A 119 4.50 7.17 2.72
N PHE A 120 5.73 7.03 3.19
CA PHE A 120 6.16 5.96 4.10
C PHE A 120 6.63 6.50 5.46
N GLU A 121 6.81 7.82 5.56
CA GLU A 121 7.28 8.51 6.75
C GLU A 121 6.07 9.01 7.54
N TYR A 122 5.49 8.13 8.32
CA TYR A 122 4.44 8.44 9.28
C TYR A 122 4.66 7.60 10.54
N HIS A 123 4.28 8.14 11.69
CA HIS A 123 4.36 7.46 12.97
C HIS A 123 3.11 7.72 13.80
N GLY A 124 2.86 6.84 14.76
CA GLY A 124 1.87 7.06 15.81
C GLY A 124 2.59 7.13 17.16
N GLU A 125 2.21 8.10 17.99
CA GLU A 125 2.75 8.26 19.35
C GLU A 125 1.81 7.65 20.40
N LYS A 126 0.52 7.62 20.10
CA LYS A 126 -0.54 7.13 20.96
C LYS A 126 -1.32 6.01 20.30
N LYS A 127 -1.98 5.20 21.13
CA LYS A 127 -2.90 4.16 20.66
C LYS A 127 -4.05 4.83 19.90
N GLY A 128 -4.23 4.44 18.64
CA GLY A 128 -5.26 4.99 17.76
C GLY A 128 -4.75 5.96 16.70
N ASP A 129 -3.51 6.45 16.80
CA ASP A 129 -2.94 7.35 15.78
C ASP A 129 -2.83 6.68 14.40
N LEU A 130 -2.66 5.36 14.40
CA LEU A 130 -2.59 4.53 13.19
C LEU A 130 -3.96 3.98 12.74
N HIS A 131 -5.05 4.42 13.37
CA HIS A 131 -6.41 4.11 12.94
C HIS A 131 -6.94 5.24 12.06
N MET A 132 -6.84 5.05 10.75
CA MET A 132 -7.17 6.05 9.75
C MET A 132 -8.68 6.08 9.50
N THR A 133 -9.33 7.15 9.95
CA THR A 133 -10.75 7.38 9.70
C THR A 133 -10.98 8.04 8.34
N LYS A 134 -12.23 7.97 7.85
CA LYS A 134 -12.62 8.56 6.56
C LYS A 134 -12.18 10.04 6.40
N PRO A 135 -12.40 10.94 7.38
CA PRO A 135 -11.93 12.33 7.25
C PRO A 135 -10.41 12.44 7.11
N ILE A 136 -9.65 11.59 7.81
CA ILE A 136 -8.18 11.57 7.73
C ILE A 136 -7.76 11.09 6.34
N LEU A 137 -8.34 10.01 5.84
CA LEU A 137 -8.04 9.46 4.51
C LEU A 137 -8.34 10.46 3.40
N LEU A 138 -9.47 11.17 3.48
CA LEU A 138 -9.82 12.22 2.54
C LEU A 138 -8.88 13.42 2.66
N ALA A 139 -8.50 13.83 3.87
CA ALA A 139 -7.54 14.92 4.06
C ALA A 139 -6.16 14.60 3.47
N ILE A 140 -5.70 13.35 3.58
CA ILE A 140 -4.46 12.89 2.92
C ILE A 140 -4.64 12.95 1.39
N GLY A 141 -5.77 12.46 0.87
CA GLY A 141 -6.06 12.54 -0.57
C GLY A 141 -6.07 13.98 -1.08
N ASP A 142 -6.79 14.87 -0.40
CA ASP A 142 -6.89 16.29 -0.76
C ASP A 142 -5.51 16.98 -0.73
N LYS A 143 -4.66 16.62 0.22
CA LYS A 143 -3.29 17.17 0.33
C LYS A 143 -2.35 16.68 -0.77
N TYR A 144 -2.48 15.44 -1.21
CA TYR A 144 -1.51 14.77 -2.10
C TYR A 144 -2.06 14.40 -3.48
N GLU A 145 -3.27 14.84 -3.85
CA GLU A 145 -3.97 14.42 -5.08
C GLU A 145 -3.14 14.67 -6.34
N ALA A 146 -2.44 15.80 -6.45
CA ALA A 146 -1.60 16.10 -7.62
C ALA A 146 -0.45 15.09 -7.79
N GLU A 147 0.19 14.70 -6.69
CA GLU A 147 1.30 13.75 -6.69
C GLU A 147 0.81 12.32 -6.92
N ILE A 148 -0.31 11.96 -6.31
CA ILE A 148 -1.01 10.70 -6.54
C ILE A 148 -1.36 10.58 -8.03
N ALA A 149 -2.08 11.56 -8.59
CA ALA A 149 -2.51 11.57 -9.98
C ALA A 149 -1.32 11.45 -10.95
N LYS A 150 -0.23 12.19 -10.70
CA LYS A 150 1.01 12.10 -11.50
C LYS A 150 1.62 10.71 -11.46
N ARG A 151 1.73 10.09 -10.27
CA ARG A 151 2.28 8.73 -10.13
C ARG A 151 1.40 7.68 -10.78
N LYS A 152 0.07 7.79 -10.67
CA LYS A 152 -0.87 6.89 -11.35
C LYS A 152 -0.81 7.01 -12.86
N ALA A 153 -0.70 8.24 -13.38
CA ALA A 153 -0.51 8.45 -14.82
C ALA A 153 0.80 7.81 -15.32
N ALA A 154 1.86 7.83 -14.51
CA ALA A 154 3.12 7.18 -14.84
C ALA A 154 3.06 5.63 -14.74
N ASP A 155 2.23 5.07 -13.86
CA ASP A 155 2.04 3.61 -13.71
C ASP A 155 1.00 3.04 -14.70
N ALA A 156 0.16 3.88 -15.31
CA ALA A 156 -0.92 3.46 -16.22
C ALA A 156 -0.51 2.50 -17.34
N PRO A 157 0.69 2.59 -17.97
CA PRO A 157 1.11 1.63 -18.99
C PRO A 157 1.31 0.18 -18.49
N TYR A 158 1.39 -0.02 -17.17
CA TYR A 158 1.67 -1.31 -16.52
C TYR A 158 0.48 -1.86 -15.72
N ARG A 159 -0.71 -1.27 -15.88
CA ARG A 159 -1.99 -1.74 -15.32
C ARG A 159 -2.95 -2.06 -16.46
#